data_AF-A0AA43K1E4-F1
#
_entry.id   AF-A0AA43K1E4-F1
#
_cell.length_a   1.000
_cell.length_b   1.000
_cell.length_c   1.000
_cell.angle_alpha   90.00
_cell.angle_beta   90.00
_cell.angle_gamma   90.00
#
_symmetry.space_group_name_H-M   'P 1'
#
loop_
_entity.id
_entity.type
_entity.pdbx_description
1 polymer ?
#
loop_
_entity_poly.entity_id
_entity_poly.type
_entity_poly.pdbx_seq_one_letter_code
_entity_poly.pdbx_strand_id
1 'polypeptide(L)'
;INSNIDTAKVNEFQYQEQDDVAFSGDAFDSFEFHWQASVEESQSRRTTDNYVPTGTFVTAVITGGADANGGVSGQGDTSPIVFQTINQGILPNGEQSKLKNCTITGAVYGEISSSRGVARTNRMSCIHPNGDILDIPVNATVFNFGRNGIRGTTIMKNGKIVQMAGIAGILQGVGDAGKALAQTTTPTALGPSQSIN
;
A
#
# COMPACT_ATOMS: atom_id res chain seq x y z
N ILE A 1 16.63 -9.44 -50.59
CA ILE A 1 17.06 -9.13 -49.21
C ILE A 1 15.85 -8.50 -48.52
N ASN A 2 15.36 -9.16 -47.47
CA ASN A 2 14.24 -8.73 -46.64
C ASN A 2 14.56 -7.42 -45.89
N SER A 3 13.56 -6.58 -45.67
CA SER A 3 13.28 -6.02 -44.34
C SER A 3 11.91 -5.32 -44.32
N ASN A 4 11.04 -5.85 -43.46
CA ASN A 4 9.79 -5.26 -42.98
C ASN A 4 9.98 -3.84 -42.44
N ILE A 5 8.89 -3.05 -42.40
CA ILE A 5 8.32 -2.36 -41.21
C ILE A 5 7.43 -1.17 -41.64
N ASP A 6 6.18 -1.22 -41.16
CA ASP A 6 5.23 -0.15 -40.83
C ASP A 6 4.73 0.87 -41.87
N THR A 7 3.50 0.65 -42.32
CA THR A 7 2.46 1.72 -42.35
C THR A 7 1.03 1.15 -42.34
N ALA A 8 0.77 0.12 -41.53
CA ALA A 8 -0.58 -0.39 -41.30
C ALA A 8 -1.21 0.29 -40.07
N LYS A 9 -1.40 1.61 -40.10
CA LYS A 9 -2.25 2.37 -39.14
C LYS A 9 -2.59 3.76 -39.66
N VAL A 10 -3.34 3.85 -40.76
CA VAL A 10 -4.19 5.02 -41.02
C VAL A 10 -5.31 4.52 -41.95
N ASN A 11 -6.57 4.82 -41.64
CA ASN A 11 -7.79 4.55 -42.44
C ASN A 11 -8.74 3.47 -41.93
N GLU A 12 -9.06 3.46 -40.63
CA GLU A 12 -10.29 2.80 -40.16
C GLU A 12 -11.07 3.74 -39.22
N PHE A 13 -11.37 4.93 -39.73
CA PHE A 13 -12.38 5.85 -39.17
C PHE A 13 -13.12 6.57 -40.31
N GLN A 14 -13.39 5.86 -41.41
CA GLN A 14 -14.26 6.35 -42.47
C GLN A 14 -15.64 5.75 -42.22
N TYR A 15 -16.58 6.59 -41.78
CA TYR A 15 -18.00 6.28 -41.82
C TYR A 15 -18.36 6.05 -43.29
N GLN A 16 -18.71 4.82 -43.68
CA GLN A 16 -19.35 4.61 -44.98
C GLN A 16 -20.77 5.13 -44.84
N GLU A 17 -21.03 6.33 -45.38
CA GLU A 17 -22.41 6.73 -45.68
C GLU A 17 -23.01 5.63 -46.56
N GLN A 18 -24.05 4.99 -46.06
CA GLN A 18 -24.74 3.93 -46.76
C GLN A 18 -25.56 4.61 -47.87
N ASP A 19 -25.02 4.61 -49.08
CA ASP A 19 -25.66 5.18 -50.27
C ASP A 19 -27.05 4.57 -50.49
N ASP A 20 -28.04 5.47 -50.52
CA ASP A 20 -29.34 5.42 -51.19
C ASP A 20 -30.04 4.06 -51.32
N VAL A 21 -30.95 3.77 -50.38
CA VAL A 21 -32.05 2.82 -50.65
C VAL A 21 -33.29 3.62 -51.07
N ALA A 22 -33.63 3.55 -52.36
CA ALA A 22 -34.79 4.20 -52.94
C ALA A 22 -36.09 3.74 -52.26
N PHE A 23 -36.82 4.68 -51.66
CA PHE A 23 -38.14 4.44 -51.08
C PHE A 23 -39.21 4.26 -52.16
N SER A 24 -39.93 3.13 -52.15
CA SER A 24 -41.26 3.05 -52.76
C SER A 24 -42.31 3.24 -51.66
N GLY A 25 -43.19 4.22 -51.84
CA GLY A 25 -44.31 4.48 -50.92
C GLY A 25 -45.18 3.24 -50.72
N ASP A 26 -45.58 3.03 -49.46
CA ASP A 26 -46.52 2.01 -48.94
C ASP A 26 -45.93 0.88 -48.07
N ALA A 27 -44.75 1.05 -47.46
CA ALA A 27 -44.29 0.16 -46.40
C ALA A 27 -43.95 0.91 -45.10
N PHE A 28 -44.58 0.49 -44.00
CA PHE A 28 -44.08 0.77 -42.65
C PHE A 28 -42.93 -0.20 -42.37
N ASP A 29 -41.70 0.29 -42.36
CA ASP A 29 -40.54 -0.51 -41.97
C ASP A 29 -40.39 -0.46 -40.44
N SER A 30 -40.81 -1.54 -39.77
CA SER A 30 -40.53 -1.71 -38.35
C SER A 30 -39.10 -2.21 -38.22
N PHE A 31 -38.15 -1.30 -37.96
CA PHE A 31 -36.85 -1.70 -37.49
C PHE A 31 -37.02 -2.29 -36.08
N GLU A 32 -37.03 -3.62 -36.00
CA GLU A 32 -36.89 -4.31 -34.72
C GLU A 32 -35.44 -4.10 -34.27
N PHE A 33 -35.25 -3.21 -33.29
CA PHE A 33 -33.96 -2.97 -32.65
C PHE A 33 -33.53 -4.25 -31.94
N HIS A 34 -32.88 -5.15 -32.67
CA HIS A 34 -32.07 -6.20 -32.06
C HIS A 34 -30.75 -5.56 -31.64
N TRP A 35 -30.67 -5.21 -30.36
CA TRP A 35 -29.38 -5.04 -29.69
C TRP A 35 -28.62 -6.36 -29.78
N GLN A 36 -27.79 -6.52 -30.80
CA GLN A 36 -26.72 -7.50 -30.77
C GLN A 36 -25.65 -6.91 -29.86
N ALA A 37 -25.76 -7.22 -28.57
CA ALA A 37 -24.69 -7.02 -27.62
C ALA A 37 -23.41 -7.58 -28.27
N SER A 38 -22.45 -6.71 -28.57
CA SER A 38 -21.13 -7.13 -29.01
C SER A 38 -20.57 -8.08 -27.96
N VAL A 39 -19.82 -9.08 -28.42
CA VAL A 39 -19.34 -10.29 -27.74
C VAL A 39 -18.52 -10.04 -26.44
N GLU A 40 -18.41 -8.79 -25.98
CA GLU A 40 -17.73 -8.31 -24.78
C GLU A 40 -18.66 -8.17 -23.55
N GLU A 41 -19.98 -8.20 -23.72
CA GLU A 41 -20.97 -8.00 -22.64
C GLU A 41 -21.59 -9.32 -22.10
N SER A 42 -20.93 -10.46 -22.29
CA SER A 42 -21.16 -11.63 -21.42
C SER A 42 -20.14 -11.64 -20.29
N GLN A 43 -20.06 -10.55 -19.50
CA GLN A 43 -19.45 -10.66 -18.18
C GLN A 43 -20.24 -11.73 -17.42
N SER A 44 -19.65 -12.91 -17.25
CA SER A 44 -20.25 -14.00 -16.50
C SER A 44 -20.80 -13.42 -15.20
N ARG A 45 -22.09 -13.65 -14.93
CA ARG A 45 -22.75 -13.16 -13.72
C ARG A 45 -21.82 -13.40 -12.52
N ARG A 46 -21.55 -12.36 -11.73
CA ARG A 46 -20.77 -12.51 -10.50
C ARG A 46 -21.56 -13.39 -9.54
N THR A 47 -20.94 -14.46 -9.10
CA THR A 47 -21.47 -15.41 -8.12
C THR A 47 -20.48 -15.53 -6.98
N THR A 48 -20.92 -16.16 -5.89
CA THR A 48 -20.05 -16.51 -4.75
C THR A 48 -18.89 -17.43 -5.15
N ASP A 49 -19.01 -18.13 -6.28
CA ASP A 49 -17.98 -19.03 -6.79
C ASP A 49 -16.85 -18.33 -7.57
N ASN A 50 -17.12 -17.18 -8.18
CA ASN A 50 -16.18 -16.51 -9.10
C ASN A 50 -15.81 -15.07 -8.70
N TYR A 51 -16.38 -14.54 -7.62
CA TYR A 51 -16.16 -13.15 -7.22
C TYR A 51 -16.09 -12.98 -5.71
N VAL A 52 -15.07 -12.26 -5.25
CA VAL A 52 -14.91 -11.84 -3.84
C VAL A 52 -15.24 -10.35 -3.74
N PRO A 53 -16.44 -9.98 -3.25
CA PRO A 53 -16.82 -8.60 -3.05
C PRO A 53 -16.03 -7.91 -1.93
N THR A 54 -16.01 -6.57 -1.98
CA THR A 54 -15.55 -5.72 -0.89
C THR A 54 -16.34 -6.01 0.39
N GLY A 55 -15.67 -5.92 1.54
CA GLY A 55 -16.26 -6.23 2.85
C GLY A 55 -16.13 -7.71 3.24
N THR A 56 -15.64 -8.57 2.34
CA THR A 56 -15.19 -9.91 2.71
C THR A 56 -14.05 -9.84 3.71
N PHE A 57 -14.14 -10.62 4.78
CA PHE A 57 -13.07 -10.73 5.77
C PHE A 57 -12.65 -12.19 5.96
N VAL A 58 -11.36 -12.39 6.20
CA VAL A 58 -10.75 -13.70 6.40
C VAL A 58 -9.78 -13.61 7.55
N THR A 59 -9.72 -14.66 8.37
CA THR A 59 -8.72 -14.75 9.44
C THR A 59 -7.44 -15.31 8.84
N ALA A 60 -6.31 -14.68 9.16
CA ALA A 60 -5.00 -15.13 8.71
C ALA A 60 -3.97 -15.13 9.85
N VAL A 61 -2.99 -16.02 9.73
CA VAL A 61 -1.81 -16.08 10.57
C VAL A 61 -0.63 -15.46 9.83
N ILE A 62 0.28 -14.83 10.55
CA ILE A 62 1.52 -14.30 9.97
C ILE A 62 2.51 -15.45 9.89
N THR A 63 2.89 -15.84 8.68
CA THR A 63 3.85 -16.93 8.43
C THR A 63 5.26 -16.40 8.23
N GLY A 64 5.40 -15.19 7.70
CA GLY A 64 6.67 -14.47 7.61
C GLY A 64 6.52 -13.08 8.21
N GLY A 65 7.00 -12.89 9.43
CA GLY A 65 7.01 -11.59 10.11
C GLY A 65 8.22 -10.74 9.73
N ALA A 66 8.15 -9.44 10.05
CA ALA A 66 9.27 -8.54 9.87
C ALA A 66 9.29 -7.40 10.90
N ASP A 67 10.49 -6.89 11.16
CA ASP A 67 10.68 -5.63 11.87
C ASP A 67 10.34 -4.47 10.94
N ALA A 68 9.34 -3.69 11.31
CA ALA A 68 8.85 -2.58 10.49
C ALA A 68 9.54 -1.26 10.87
N ASN A 69 9.93 -0.47 9.86
CA ASN A 69 10.48 0.87 10.10
C ASN A 69 9.37 1.83 10.56
N GLY A 70 9.50 2.38 11.77
CA GLY A 70 8.58 3.37 12.32
C GLY A 70 9.06 4.82 12.25
N GLY A 71 10.14 5.10 11.53
CA GLY A 71 10.67 6.44 11.36
C GLY A 71 9.77 7.35 10.51
N VAL A 72 10.12 8.64 10.42
CA VAL A 72 9.38 9.63 9.63
C VAL A 72 9.19 9.24 8.16
N SER A 73 10.14 8.49 7.60
CA SER A 73 10.12 7.96 6.23
C SER A 73 9.72 6.47 6.15
N GLY A 74 9.25 5.87 7.26
CA GLY A 74 8.95 4.44 7.33
C GLY A 74 7.89 3.98 6.33
N GLN A 75 7.02 4.88 5.87
CA GLN A 75 6.05 4.55 4.82
C GLN A 75 6.67 4.15 3.48
N GLY A 76 7.87 4.67 3.15
CA GLY A 76 8.63 4.33 1.96
C GLY A 76 9.63 3.20 2.16
N ASP A 77 10.11 3.01 3.40
CA ASP A 77 11.02 1.94 3.79
C ASP A 77 10.25 0.82 4.49
N THR A 78 9.62 -0.02 3.67
CA THR A 78 8.74 -1.10 4.12
C THR A 78 9.45 -2.45 4.15
N SER A 79 9.09 -3.28 5.11
CA SER A 79 9.63 -4.64 5.23
C SER A 79 8.64 -5.66 4.66
N PRO A 80 9.08 -6.77 4.03
CA PRO A 80 8.16 -7.78 3.50
C PRO A 80 7.45 -8.55 4.62
N ILE A 81 6.17 -8.85 4.44
CA ILE A 81 5.36 -9.66 5.38
C ILE A 81 4.51 -10.67 4.61
N VAL A 82 4.30 -11.84 5.19
CA VAL A 82 3.53 -12.93 4.59
C VAL A 82 2.46 -13.44 5.56
N PHE A 83 1.25 -13.61 5.03
CA PHE A 83 0.10 -14.14 5.74
C PHE A 83 -0.38 -15.43 5.10
N GLN A 84 -0.91 -16.33 5.92
CA GLN A 84 -1.63 -17.51 5.48
C GLN A 84 -3.04 -17.47 6.05
N THR A 85 -4.05 -17.52 5.21
CA THR A 85 -5.45 -17.57 5.64
C THR A 85 -5.78 -18.95 6.24
N ILE A 86 -6.58 -18.97 7.29
CA ILE A 86 -6.90 -20.21 8.03
C ILE A 86 -8.34 -20.70 7.84
N ASN A 87 -9.24 -19.80 7.42
CA ASN A 87 -10.65 -20.11 7.18
C ASN A 87 -11.06 -19.74 5.76
N GLN A 88 -12.28 -20.12 5.38
CA GLN A 88 -12.84 -19.89 4.05
C GLN A 88 -13.01 -18.41 3.69
N GLY A 89 -13.04 -17.53 4.70
CA GLY A 89 -13.43 -16.13 4.52
C GLY A 89 -14.95 -16.00 4.45
N ILE A 90 -15.47 -14.91 5.01
CA ILE A 90 -16.90 -14.65 5.12
C ILE A 90 -17.22 -13.48 4.20
N LEU A 91 -18.08 -13.73 3.22
CA LEU A 91 -18.64 -12.76 2.29
C LEU A 91 -19.75 -11.93 2.99
N PRO A 92 -20.16 -10.80 2.39
CA PRO A 92 -21.36 -10.08 2.83
C PRO A 92 -22.57 -11.03 2.94
N ASN A 93 -23.43 -10.77 3.92
CA ASN A 93 -24.59 -11.61 4.27
C ASN A 93 -24.26 -13.03 4.81
N GLY A 94 -22.98 -13.33 5.07
CA GLY A 94 -22.58 -14.56 5.76
C GLY A 94 -22.26 -15.75 4.85
N GLU A 95 -22.28 -15.56 3.54
CA GLU A 95 -21.87 -16.59 2.57
C GLU A 95 -20.37 -16.92 2.73
N GLN A 96 -19.99 -18.16 2.42
CA GLN A 96 -18.59 -18.60 2.54
C GLN A 96 -17.82 -18.31 1.25
N SER A 97 -16.57 -17.86 1.40
CA SER A 97 -15.63 -17.72 0.29
C SER A 97 -14.72 -18.95 0.15
N LYS A 98 -13.81 -18.93 -0.82
CA LYS A 98 -12.84 -20.01 -1.10
C LYS A 98 -11.42 -19.58 -0.76
N LEU A 99 -11.26 -18.74 0.27
CA LEU A 99 -9.98 -18.15 0.63
C LEU A 99 -9.18 -18.98 1.63
N LYS A 100 -9.53 -20.24 1.92
CA LYS A 100 -8.83 -21.06 2.92
C LYS A 100 -7.46 -21.49 2.39
N ASN A 101 -6.43 -21.38 3.23
CA ASN A 101 -5.05 -21.77 2.91
C ASN A 101 -4.45 -21.02 1.70
N CYS A 102 -4.90 -19.78 1.48
CA CYS A 102 -4.27 -18.86 0.56
C CYS A 102 -3.12 -18.13 1.25
N THR A 103 -2.07 -17.86 0.49
CA THR A 103 -0.95 -17.04 0.93
C THR A 103 -1.14 -15.61 0.43
N ILE A 104 -1.03 -14.62 1.32
CA ILE A 104 -1.06 -13.21 0.97
C ILE A 104 0.31 -12.62 1.28
N THR A 105 0.91 -11.98 0.28
CA THR A 105 2.17 -11.26 0.42
C THR A 105 1.90 -9.77 0.53
N GLY A 106 2.79 -9.07 1.21
CA GLY A 106 2.69 -7.62 1.35
C GLY A 106 3.95 -7.01 1.92
N ALA A 107 3.84 -5.73 2.25
CA ALA A 107 4.88 -4.96 2.90
C ALA A 107 4.30 -4.27 4.14
N VAL A 108 5.10 -4.04 5.16
CA VAL A 108 4.68 -3.45 6.43
C VAL A 108 5.58 -2.26 6.79
N TYR A 109 4.97 -1.20 7.30
CA TYR A 109 5.68 -0.10 7.96
C TYR A 109 5.13 0.10 9.37
N GLY A 110 5.96 0.68 10.23
CA GLY A 110 5.62 0.93 11.62
C GLY A 110 4.96 2.30 11.81
N GLU A 111 3.98 2.37 12.71
CA GLU A 111 3.49 3.58 13.32
C GLU A 111 3.84 3.56 14.81
N ILE A 112 4.81 4.39 15.20
CA ILE A 112 5.34 4.45 16.57
C ILE A 112 4.27 4.92 17.56
N SER A 113 3.46 5.91 17.17
CA SER A 113 2.41 6.50 18.00
C SER A 113 1.36 5.47 18.45
N SER A 114 1.03 4.50 17.60
CA SER A 114 0.03 3.46 17.84
C SER A 114 0.64 2.10 18.18
N SER A 115 1.98 1.99 18.16
CA SER A 115 2.75 0.75 18.33
C SER A 115 2.25 -0.39 17.44
N ARG A 116 2.05 -0.07 16.15
CA ARG A 116 1.45 -0.98 15.17
C ARG A 116 2.22 -1.00 13.86
N GLY A 117 2.25 -2.17 13.23
CA GLY A 117 2.67 -2.34 11.85
C GLY A 117 1.47 -2.27 10.93
N VAL A 118 1.42 -1.27 10.05
CA VAL A 118 0.39 -1.17 9.02
C VAL A 118 0.87 -1.93 7.79
N ALA A 119 0.13 -2.98 7.44
CA ALA A 119 0.45 -3.83 6.29
C ALA A 119 -0.28 -3.34 5.03
N ARG A 120 0.46 -3.28 3.93
CA ARG A 120 -0.03 -3.09 2.57
C ARG A 120 0.11 -4.41 1.84
N THR A 121 -1.01 -4.97 1.41
CA THR A 121 -1.02 -6.23 0.68
C THR A 121 -0.62 -6.00 -0.78
N ASN A 122 -0.05 -7.02 -1.41
CA ASN A 122 0.46 -6.96 -2.78
C ASN A 122 -0.27 -8.00 -3.65
N ARG A 123 -0.06 -9.29 -3.36
CA ARG A 123 -0.65 -10.39 -4.12
C ARG A 123 -1.17 -11.48 -3.21
N MET A 124 -2.21 -12.16 -3.66
CA MET A 124 -2.75 -13.35 -3.03
C MET A 124 -2.63 -14.53 -3.99
N SER A 125 -2.10 -15.64 -3.47
CA SER A 125 -1.93 -16.90 -4.18
C SER A 125 -2.69 -18.03 -3.50
N CYS A 126 -3.48 -18.79 -4.26
CA CYS A 126 -4.22 -19.97 -3.79
C CYS A 126 -4.16 -21.08 -4.84
N ILE A 127 -4.17 -22.32 -4.41
CA ILE A 127 -4.36 -23.48 -5.29
C ILE A 127 -5.69 -24.12 -4.92
N HIS A 128 -6.62 -24.16 -5.86
CA HIS A 128 -7.92 -24.77 -5.66
C HIS A 128 -7.83 -26.30 -5.70
N PRO A 129 -8.81 -27.03 -5.13
CA PRO A 129 -8.81 -28.50 -5.14
C PRO A 129 -8.81 -29.12 -6.55
N ASN A 130 -9.25 -28.39 -7.57
CA ASN A 130 -9.23 -28.81 -8.97
C ASN A 130 -7.87 -28.58 -9.66
N GLY A 131 -6.89 -27.98 -8.96
CA GLY A 131 -5.57 -27.66 -9.49
C GLY A 131 -5.43 -26.24 -10.04
N ASP A 132 -6.52 -25.45 -10.08
CA ASP A 132 -6.47 -24.09 -10.59
C ASP A 132 -5.67 -23.17 -9.66
N ILE A 133 -4.73 -22.43 -10.25
CA ILE A 133 -3.87 -21.49 -9.54
C ILE A 133 -4.50 -20.09 -9.66
N LEU A 134 -4.84 -19.51 -8.52
CA LEU A 134 -5.26 -18.12 -8.41
C LEU A 134 -4.07 -17.32 -7.89
N ASP A 135 -3.44 -16.51 -8.74
CA ASP A 135 -2.41 -15.55 -8.33
C ASP A 135 -2.71 -14.17 -8.89
N ILE A 136 -3.27 -13.30 -8.03
CA ILE A 136 -3.79 -11.99 -8.43
C ILE A 136 -3.35 -10.90 -7.45
N PRO A 137 -3.22 -9.65 -7.91
CA PRO A 137 -3.04 -8.51 -7.01
C PRO A 137 -4.26 -8.38 -6.10
N VAL A 138 -4.02 -8.08 -4.83
CA VAL A 138 -5.09 -7.91 -3.83
C VAL A 138 -4.89 -6.62 -3.06
N ASN A 139 -5.99 -5.88 -2.88
CA ASN A 139 -6.04 -4.71 -2.01
C ASN A 139 -6.85 -5.05 -0.78
N ALA A 140 -6.17 -5.59 0.23
CA ALA A 140 -6.73 -5.93 1.53
C ALA A 140 -6.07 -5.11 2.64
N THR A 141 -6.89 -4.69 3.60
CA THR A 141 -6.48 -4.03 4.85
C THR A 141 -6.39 -5.06 5.97
N VAL A 142 -5.33 -4.99 6.76
CA VAL A 142 -5.09 -5.94 7.85
C VAL A 142 -5.51 -5.33 9.17
N PHE A 143 -6.34 -6.06 9.93
CA PHE A 143 -6.82 -5.64 11.24
C PHE A 143 -6.36 -6.61 12.34
N ASN A 144 -5.99 -6.06 13.48
CA ASN A 144 -5.73 -6.82 14.69
C ASN A 144 -6.58 -6.27 15.84
N PHE A 145 -7.47 -7.12 16.36
CA PHE A 145 -8.44 -6.80 17.42
C PHE A 145 -9.24 -5.51 17.15
N GLY A 146 -9.84 -5.41 15.95
CA GLY A 146 -10.76 -4.32 15.60
C GLY A 146 -10.10 -2.98 15.25
N ARG A 147 -8.77 -2.92 15.12
CA ARG A 147 -8.04 -1.70 14.74
C ARG A 147 -7.06 -2.00 13.60
N ASN A 148 -6.83 -1.02 12.72
CA ASN A 148 -5.95 -1.15 11.56
C ASN A 148 -4.49 -1.44 11.98
N GLY A 149 -3.83 -2.34 11.25
CA GLY A 149 -2.48 -2.78 11.52
C GLY A 149 -2.39 -3.82 12.65
N ILE A 150 -1.20 -4.41 12.75
CA ILE A 150 -0.86 -5.48 13.67
C ILE A 150 -0.13 -4.86 14.86
N ARG A 151 -0.54 -5.19 16.10
CA ARG A 151 0.15 -4.68 17.29
C ARG A 151 1.56 -5.30 17.37
N GLY A 152 2.56 -4.46 17.62
CA GLY A 152 3.95 -4.89 17.79
C GLY A 152 4.62 -4.27 19.01
N THR A 153 5.88 -4.63 19.22
CA THR A 153 6.73 -4.03 20.26
C THR A 153 7.53 -2.89 19.64
N THR A 154 7.33 -1.68 20.17
CA THR A 154 8.03 -0.49 19.69
C THR A 154 9.40 -0.39 20.35
N ILE A 155 10.46 -0.40 19.55
CA ILE A 155 11.85 -0.25 20.02
C ILE A 155 12.42 1.06 19.50
N MET A 156 12.64 2.03 20.40
CA MET A 156 13.27 3.30 20.04
C MET A 156 14.80 3.15 20.00
N LYS A 157 15.39 3.25 18.81
CA LYS A 157 16.85 3.18 18.62
C LYS A 157 17.58 4.52 18.85
N ASN A 158 16.83 5.62 19.03
CA ASN A 158 17.36 6.97 19.21
C ASN A 158 17.79 7.29 20.66
N GLY A 159 17.51 6.42 21.64
CA GLY A 159 17.82 6.66 23.05
C GLY A 159 19.31 6.91 23.32
N LYS A 160 20.19 6.22 22.58
CA LYS A 160 21.64 6.44 22.64
C LYS A 160 22.03 7.86 22.24
N ILE A 161 21.39 8.42 21.21
CA ILE A 161 21.67 9.79 20.75
C ILE A 161 21.23 10.81 21.80
N VAL A 162 20.03 10.64 22.37
CA VAL A 162 19.52 11.53 23.45
C VAL A 162 20.41 11.46 24.69
N GLN A 163 20.85 10.26 25.08
CA GLN A 163 21.75 10.08 26.22
C GLN A 163 23.11 10.75 25.99
N MET A 164 23.69 10.59 24.80
CA MET A 164 24.96 11.23 24.46
C MET A 164 24.81 12.76 24.38
N ALA A 165 23.69 13.28 23.87
CA ALA A 165 23.40 14.71 23.89
C ALA A 165 23.25 15.26 25.33
N GLY A 166 22.62 14.51 26.23
CA GLY A 166 22.50 14.89 27.64
C GLY A 166 23.85 14.94 28.35
N ILE A 167 24.71 13.94 28.15
CA ILE A 167 26.07 13.93 28.70
C ILE A 167 26.89 15.09 28.13
N ALA A 168 26.81 15.32 26.82
CA ALA A 168 27.50 16.44 26.17
C ALA A 168 27.03 17.80 26.74
N GLY A 169 25.73 17.98 27.00
CA GLY A 169 25.20 19.19 27.63
C GLY A 169 25.71 19.42 29.06
N ILE A 170 25.81 18.36 29.87
CA ILE A 170 26.40 18.44 31.22
C ILE A 170 27.88 18.83 31.13
N LEU A 171 28.65 18.16 30.26
CA LEU A 171 30.06 18.45 30.07
C LEU A 171 30.28 19.89 29.57
N GLN A 172 29.45 20.37 28.65
CA GLN A 172 29.50 21.74 28.16
C GLN A 172 29.16 22.74 29.28
N GLY A 173 28.13 22.49 30.09
CA GLY A 173 27.77 23.34 31.23
C GLY A 173 28.87 23.41 32.30
N VAL A 174 29.53 22.29 32.61
CA VAL A 174 30.69 22.26 33.52
C VAL A 174 31.88 22.99 32.91
N GLY A 175 32.12 22.80 31.60
CA GLY A 175 33.17 23.52 30.88
C GLY A 175 32.97 25.03 30.87
N ASP A 176 31.74 25.49 30.64
CA ASP A 176 31.42 26.92 30.63
C ASP A 176 31.43 27.53 32.04
N ALA A 177 31.00 26.79 33.06
CA ALA A 177 31.17 27.21 34.46
C ALA A 177 32.65 27.28 34.85
N GLY A 178 33.47 26.31 34.44
CA GLY A 178 34.92 26.32 34.64
C GLY A 178 35.60 27.50 33.94
N LYS A 179 35.20 27.81 32.69
CA LYS A 179 35.66 29.01 31.98
C LYS A 179 35.25 30.30 32.72
N ALA A 180 34.02 30.38 33.22
CA ALA A 180 33.53 31.54 33.97
C ALA A 180 34.27 31.73 35.30
N LEU A 181 34.66 30.64 35.98
CA LEU A 181 35.46 30.68 37.20
C LEU A 181 36.95 31.00 36.93
N ALA A 182 37.47 30.60 35.77
CA ALA A 182 38.84 30.91 35.34
C ALA A 182 38.98 32.30 34.72
N GLN A 183 37.88 32.91 34.26
CA GLN A 183 37.84 34.29 33.78
C GLN A 183 37.88 35.25 34.97
N THR A 184 39.00 35.97 35.12
CA THR A 184 39.10 37.05 36.09
C THR A 184 38.68 38.36 35.41
N THR A 185 37.54 38.92 35.81
CA THR A 185 37.10 40.25 35.37
C THR A 185 37.64 41.29 36.33
N THR A 186 38.62 42.09 35.88
CA THR A 186 39.12 43.21 36.68
C THR A 186 38.40 44.49 36.24
N PRO A 187 37.53 45.08 37.07
CA PRO A 187 36.87 46.33 36.71
C PRO A 187 37.93 47.44 36.67
N THR A 188 38.14 48.02 35.49
CA THR A 188 39.07 49.14 35.27
C THR A 188 38.25 50.36 34.82
N ALA A 189 38.69 51.57 35.18
CA ALA A 189 37.95 52.83 34.95
C ALA A 189 37.69 53.19 33.47
N LEU A 190 38.24 52.43 32.52
CA LEU A 190 38.08 52.61 31.07
C LEU A 190 37.19 51.53 30.41
N GLY A 191 36.67 50.56 31.17
CA GLY A 191 35.87 49.43 30.69
C GLY A 191 36.38 48.07 31.21
N PRO A 192 35.56 47.00 31.16
CA PRO A 192 35.96 45.69 31.68
C PRO A 192 37.05 45.05 30.81
N SER A 193 38.18 44.67 31.43
CA SER A 193 39.23 43.85 30.80
C SER A 193 39.04 42.38 31.20
N GLN A 194 39.04 41.48 30.22
CA GLN A 194 38.93 40.03 30.40
C GLN A 194 40.33 39.42 30.23
N SER A 195 40.82 38.66 31.21
CA SER A 195 42.01 37.83 31.05
C SER A 195 41.72 36.40 31.50
N ILE A 196 42.29 35.43 30.78
CA ILE A 196 42.26 34.01 31.12
C ILE A 196 43.56 33.66 31.87
N ASN A 197 43.46 32.87 32.93
CA ASN A 197 44.61 32.34 33.67
C ASN A 197 45.21 31.13 32.94
#